data_AF-A0A7K4FYU1-F1
#
_entry.id   AF-A0A7K4FYU1-F1
#
_cell.length_a   1.000
_cell.length_b   1.000
_cell.length_c   1.000
_cell.angle_alpha   90.00
_cell.angle_beta   90.00
_cell.angle_gamma   90.00
#
_symmetry.space_group_name_H-M   'P 1'
#
loop_
_entity.id
_entity.type
_entity.pdbx_description
1 polymer ?
#
loop_
_entity_poly.entity_id
_entity_poly.type
_entity_poly.pdbx_seq_one_letter_code
_entity_poly.pdbx_strand_id
1 'polypeptide(L)' 'MNLKMWGPILVGAIIVAIAIIIEVMYSMSLLKPVPYAFSYVPGGIDYAGEFLAIIGLALIMIGGIFKRE' A
#
# COMPACT_ATOMS: atom_id res chain seq x y z
N MET A 1 -19.33 12.06 13.69
CA MET A 1 -18.07 11.71 12.99
C MET A 1 -18.04 12.50 11.68
N ASN A 2 -17.03 13.33 11.44
CA ASN A 2 -16.90 14.03 10.15
C ASN A 2 -16.61 13.00 9.05
N LEU A 3 -17.64 12.61 8.29
CA LEU A 3 -17.56 11.61 7.23
C LEU A 3 -16.61 12.02 6.10
N LYS A 4 -16.45 13.33 5.84
CA LYS A 4 -15.52 13.85 4.83
C LYS A 4 -14.06 13.68 5.23
N MET A 5 -13.76 13.73 6.54
CA MET A 5 -12.43 13.43 7.07
C MET A 5 -12.21 11.93 7.21
N TRP A 6 -13.10 11.25 7.93
CA TRP A 6 -12.89 9.85 8.32
C TRP A 6 -13.10 8.85 7.19
N GLY A 7 -13.96 9.13 6.22
CA GLY A 7 -14.20 8.25 5.07
C GLY A 7 -12.92 8.01 4.25
N PRO A 8 -12.29 9.07 3.69
CA PRO A 8 -11.05 8.93 2.95
C PRO A 8 -9.90 8.33 3.78
N ILE A 9 -9.79 8.68 5.06
CA ILE A 9 -8.76 8.11 5.95
C ILE A 9 -8.95 6.60 6.11
N LEU A 10 -10.18 6.14 6.35
CA LEU A 10 -10.44 4.72 6.55
C LEU A 10 -10.20 3.92 5.27
N VAL A 11 -10.69 4.42 4.12
CA VAL A 11 -10.48 3.78 2.82
C VAL A 11 -8.99 3.74 2.48
N GLY A 12 -8.28 4.85 2.67
CA GLY A 12 -6.84 4.91 2.45
C GLY A 12 -6.06 3.94 3.35
N ALA A 13 -6.43 3.84 4.62
CA ALA A 13 -5.81 2.89 5.55
C ALA A 13 -6.01 1.43 5.13
N ILE A 14 -7.20 1.07 4.62
CA ILE A 14 -7.47 -0.27 4.08
C ILE A 14 -6.57 -0.55 2.86
N ILE A 15 -6.44 0.43 1.96
CA ILE A 15 -5.59 0.29 0.76
C ILE A 15 -4.12 0.13 1.15
N VAL A 16 -3.62 0.91 2.11
CA VAL A 16 -2.24 0.76 2.62
C VAL A 16 -2.05 -0.62 3.25
N ALA A 17 -3.02 -1.12 4.01
CA ALA A 17 -2.93 -2.46 4.59
C ALA A 17 -2.83 -3.55 3.51
N ILE A 18 -3.60 -3.43 2.43
CA ILE A 18 -3.52 -4.34 1.27
C ILE A 18 -2.14 -4.26 0.60
N ALA A 19 -1.62 -3.05 0.39
CA ALA A 19 -0.28 -2.84 -0.16
C ALA A 19 0.79 -3.55 0.68
N ILE A 20 0.76 -3.37 2.00
CA ILE A 20 1.69 -4.04 2.93
C ILE A 20 1.61 -5.57 2.80
N ILE A 21 0.39 -6.14 2.73
CA ILE A 21 0.23 -7.59 2.58
C ILE A 21 0.88 -8.07 1.27
N ILE A 22 0.65 -7.36 0.16
CA ILE A 22 1.22 -7.70 -1.14
C ILE A 22 2.76 -7.65 -1.10
N GLU A 23 3.33 -6.58 -0.53
CA GLU A 23 4.77 -6.41 -0.41
C GLU A 23 5.43 -7.47 0.47
N VAL A 24 4.78 -7.84 1.59
CA VAL A 24 5.24 -8.92 2.45
C VAL A 24 5.20 -10.26 1.70
N MET A 25 4.12 -10.55 0.97
CA MET A 25 4.02 -11.78 0.17
C MET A 25 5.08 -11.84 -0.93
N TYR A 26 5.33 -10.73 -1.62
CA TYR A 26 6.38 -10.62 -2.62
C TYR A 26 7.76 -10.83 -1.99
N SER A 27 8.05 -10.14 -0.88
CA SER A 27 9.31 -10.28 -0.13
C SER A 27 9.55 -11.73 0.32
N MET A 28 8.52 -12.42 0.83
CA MET A 28 8.61 -13.83 1.20
C MET A 28 8.88 -14.75 0.00
N SER A 29 8.40 -14.38 -1.20
CA SER A 29 8.66 -15.15 -2.42
C SER A 29 10.13 -15.08 -2.87
N LEU A 30 10.84 -13.99 -2.53
CA LEU A 30 12.26 -13.79 -2.80
C LEU A 30 13.17 -14.59 -1.85
N LEU A 31 12.66 -15.02 -0.69
CA LEU A 31 13.42 -15.80 0.30
C LEU A 31 13.57 -17.30 -0.06
N LYS A 32 13.08 -17.73 -1.23
CA LYS A 32 13.23 -19.13 -1.68
C LYS A 32 14.71 -19.41 -2.01
N PRO A 33 15.26 -20.58 -1.65
CA PRO A 33 16.67 -20.92 -1.85
C PRO A 33 16.92 -21.34 -3.31
N VAL A 34 16.64 -20.43 -4.24
CA VAL A 34 16.78 -20.63 -5.67
C VAL A 34 17.63 -19.50 -6.22
N PRO A 35 18.68 -19.78 -7.04
CA PRO A 35 19.62 -18.76 -7.51
C PRO A 35 18.96 -17.57 -8.23
N TYR A 36 17.81 -17.79 -8.88
CA TYR A 36 17.05 -16.75 -9.57
C TYR A 36 16.19 -15.86 -8.63
N ALA A 37 16.05 -16.22 -7.35
CA ALA A 37 15.28 -15.43 -6.39
C ALA A 37 16.03 -14.16 -5.93
N PHE A 38 17.35 -14.11 -6.13
CA PHE A 38 18.21 -12.95 -5.82
C PHE A 38 18.50 -12.05 -7.02
N SER A 39 18.19 -12.50 -8.24
CA SER A 39 18.05 -11.56 -9.35
C SER A 39 16.81 -10.72 -9.05
N TYR A 40 17.02 -9.48 -8.61
CA TYR A 40 15.97 -8.48 -8.43
C TYR A 40 15.24 -8.35 -9.77
N VAL A 41 14.13 -9.06 -9.92
CA VAL A 41 13.22 -8.92 -11.05
C VAL A 41 12.09 -8.07 -10.49
N PRO A 42 12.03 -6.76 -10.81
CA PRO A 42 10.86 -5.94 -10.50
C PRO A 42 9.65 -6.65 -11.09
N GLY A 43 8.88 -7.29 -10.23
CA GLY A 43 7.70 -8.01 -10.62
C GLY A 43 6.55 -7.03 -10.76
N GLY A 44 5.58 -7.30 -11.63
CA GLY A 44 4.36 -6.48 -11.68
C GLY A 44 3.63 -6.38 -10.32
N ILE A 45 3.91 -7.30 -9.38
CA ILE A 45 3.36 -7.32 -8.03
C ILE A 45 3.99 -6.28 -7.08
N ASP A 46 5.29 -6.00 -7.24
CA ASP A 46 6.04 -4.98 -6.49
C ASP A 46 5.51 -3.59 -6.86
N TYR A 47 5.47 -3.29 -8.16
CA TYR A 47 4.87 -2.06 -8.67
C TYR A 47 3.40 -1.88 -8.27
N ALA A 48 2.63 -2.96 -8.15
CA ALA A 48 1.24 -2.89 -7.71
C ALA A 48 1.14 -2.54 -6.22
N GLY A 49 2.00 -3.12 -5.37
CA GLY A 49 2.07 -2.81 -3.94
C GLY A 49 2.46 -1.35 -3.70
N GLU A 50 3.54 -0.88 -4.31
CA GLU A 50 3.96 0.52 -4.20
C GLU A 50 2.88 1.50 -4.71
N PHE A 51 2.25 1.21 -5.85
CA PHE A 51 1.21 2.07 -6.41
C PHE A 51 -0.01 2.16 -5.49
N LEU A 52 -0.43 1.02 -4.90
CA LEU A 52 -1.51 1.00 -3.91
C LEU A 52 -1.12 1.79 -2.66
N ALA A 53 0.13 1.68 -2.18
CA ALA A 53 0.61 2.45 -1.04
C ALA A 53 0.51 3.97 -1.29
N ILE A 54 0.89 4.43 -2.49
CA ILE A 54 0.77 5.84 -2.88
C ILE A 54 -0.70 6.31 -2.89
N ILE A 55 -1.61 5.52 -3.48
CA ILE A 55 -3.05 5.85 -3.50
C ILE A 55 -3.61 5.91 -2.07
N GLY A 56 -3.28 4.91 -1.24
CA GLY A 56 -3.74 4.86 0.13
C GLY A 56 -3.25 6.06 0.95
N LEU A 57 -1.98 6.44 0.79
CA LEU A 57 -1.41 7.62 1.43
C LEU A 57 -2.11 8.91 0.96
N ALA A 58 -2.34 9.06 -0.33
CA ALA A 58 -3.03 10.22 -0.89
C ALA A 58 -4.44 10.40 -0.31
N LEU A 59 -5.20 9.31 -0.16
CA LEU A 59 -6.54 9.34 0.45
C LEU A 59 -6.51 9.75 1.93
N ILE A 60 -5.53 9.27 2.69
CA ILE A 60 -5.32 9.66 4.09
C ILE A 60 -5.00 11.16 4.17
N MET A 61 -4.11 11.65 3.31
CA MET A 61 -3.75 13.08 3.25
C MET A 61 -4.95 13.95 2.88
N ILE A 62 -5.75 13.54 1.88
CA ILE A 62 -6.99 14.23 1.49
C ILE A 62 -7.97 14.31 2.66
N GLY A 63 -8.19 13.20 3.37
CA GLY A 63 -9.02 13.22 4.57
C GLY A 63 -8.50 14.18 5.64
N GLY A 64 -7.18 14.25 5.81
CA GLY A 64 -6.51 15.19 6.73
C GLY A 64 -6.77 16.67 6.43
N ILE A 65 -7.03 17.05 5.18
CA ILE A 65 -7.39 18.43 4.80
C ILE A 65 -8.69 18.85 5.49
N PHE A 66 -9.64 17.94 5.64
CA PHE A 66 -10.95 18.20 6.24
C PHE A 66 -10.94 18.17 7.78
N LYS A 67 -9.77 18.08 8.43
CA LYS A 67 -9.65 18.06 9.90
C LYS A 67 -10.21 19.30 10.60
N ARG A 68 -10.27 20.43 9.89
CA ARG A 68 -10.76 21.71 10.41
C ARG A 68 -12.24 21.97 10.11
N GLU A 69 -12.89 21.13 9.30
CA GLU A 69 -14.35 21.14 9.09
C GLU A 69 -15.06 20.33 10.20
#